data_AF-A0A1A2DYX6-F1
#
_entry.id   AF-A0A1A2DYX6-F1
#
_cell.length_a   1.000
_cell.length_b   1.000
_cell.length_c   1.000
_cell.angle_alpha   90.00
_cell.angle_beta   90.00
_cell.angle_gamma   90.00
#
_symmetry.space_group_name_H-M   'P 1'
#
loop_
_entity.id
_entity.type
_entity.pdbx_description
1 polymer ?
#
loop_
_entity_poly.entity_id
_entity_poly.type
_entity_poly.pdbx_seq_one_letter_code
_entity_poly.pdbx_strand_id
1 'polypeptide(L)'
;MRPTGGGMNSVDAGNCYIDGTEMVLAIYADQSKIDEQIDFIVEVLGGNNMEYGMLAGKNWTVNCGSRAACQELQDDLGGSITAPLG
;
A
#
# COMPACT_ATOMS: atom_id res chain seq x y z
N MET A 1 1.65 -11.37 -17.99
CA MET A 1 0.42 -10.86 -17.33
C MET A 1 0.87 -9.84 -16.31
N ARG A 2 0.33 -8.62 -16.31
CA ARG A 2 0.60 -7.66 -15.22
C ARG A 2 -0.09 -8.20 -13.96
N PRO A 3 0.59 -8.30 -12.82
CA PRO A 3 -0.07 -8.64 -11.57
C PRO A 3 -1.15 -7.60 -11.31
N THR A 4 -2.39 -8.02 -11.13
CA THR A 4 -3.57 -7.15 -11.07
C THR A 4 -3.67 -6.32 -9.78
N GLY A 5 -2.71 -6.42 -8.85
CA GLY A 5 -2.79 -5.79 -7.54
C GLY A 5 -1.77 -4.68 -7.25
N GLY A 6 -0.75 -4.48 -8.09
CA GLY A 6 0.43 -3.66 -7.76
C GLY A 6 0.24 -2.13 -7.68
N GLY A 7 -0.99 -1.61 -7.65
CA GLY A 7 -1.23 -0.18 -7.80
C GLY A 7 -0.77 0.39 -9.16
N MET A 8 -0.93 1.70 -9.32
CA MET A 8 -0.56 2.44 -10.52
C MET A 8 0.96 2.46 -10.71
N ASN A 9 1.45 2.35 -11.95
CA ASN A 9 2.88 2.54 -12.29
C ASN A 9 3.89 1.58 -11.64
N SER A 10 3.45 0.48 -11.02
CA SER A 10 4.38 -0.54 -10.51
C SER A 10 5.11 -1.27 -11.64
N VAL A 11 6.38 -1.57 -11.40
CA VAL A 11 7.24 -2.35 -12.29
C VAL A 11 7.14 -3.84 -12.00
N ASP A 12 6.78 -4.19 -10.76
CA ASP A 12 6.50 -5.56 -10.35
C ASP A 12 5.53 -5.55 -9.16
N ALA A 13 4.84 -6.65 -8.94
CA ALA A 13 3.98 -6.82 -7.79
C ALA A 13 3.72 -8.28 -7.45
N GLY A 14 3.49 -8.54 -6.18
CA GLY A 14 3.11 -9.82 -5.64
C GLY A 14 2.05 -9.65 -4.58
N ASN A 15 1.27 -10.70 -4.34
CA ASN A 15 0.27 -10.71 -3.29
C ASN A 15 0.47 -11.92 -2.37
N CYS A 16 0.05 -11.77 -1.12
CA CYS A 16 -0.05 -12.86 -0.17
C CYS A 16 -1.32 -12.67 0.67
N TYR A 17 -1.70 -13.69 1.42
CA TYR A 17 -2.80 -13.60 2.38
C TYR A 17 -2.26 -13.74 3.79
N ILE A 18 -2.58 -12.80 4.67
CA ILE A 18 -2.27 -12.84 6.10
C ILE A 18 -3.61 -12.78 6.82
N ASP A 19 -3.93 -13.83 7.61
CA ASP A 19 -5.19 -13.97 8.34
C ASP A 19 -6.45 -13.74 7.49
N GLY A 20 -6.40 -14.16 6.22
CA GLY A 20 -7.49 -14.03 5.26
C GLY A 20 -7.59 -12.66 4.55
N THR A 21 -6.76 -11.69 4.95
CA THR A 21 -6.62 -10.40 4.26
C THR A 21 -5.58 -10.51 3.15
N GLU A 22 -5.95 -10.11 1.93
CA GLU A 22 -4.99 -10.00 0.84
C GLU A 22 -4.09 -8.78 1.05
N MET A 23 -2.79 -9.04 1.16
CA MET A 23 -1.75 -8.02 1.19
C MET A 23 -1.12 -7.96 -0.19
N VAL A 24 -0.99 -6.76 -0.74
CA VAL A 24 -0.36 -6.58 -2.06
C VAL A 24 0.88 -5.73 -1.95
N LEU A 25 2.03 -6.33 -2.27
CA LEU A 25 3.31 -5.66 -2.42
C LEU A 25 3.47 -5.18 -3.87
N ALA A 26 3.82 -3.91 -4.02
CA ALA A 26 4.14 -3.30 -5.30
C ALA A 26 5.53 -2.69 -5.26
N ILE A 27 6.30 -2.86 -6.34
CA ILE A 27 7.63 -2.28 -6.52
C ILE A 27 7.57 -1.20 -7.60
N TYR A 28 8.29 -0.11 -7.37
CA TYR A 28 8.29 1.08 -8.22
C TYR A 28 9.69 1.41 -8.70
N ALA A 29 9.77 2.05 -9.87
CA ALA A 29 11.05 2.47 -10.45
C ALA A 29 11.74 3.54 -9.59
N ASP A 30 10.96 4.43 -8.97
CA ASP A 30 11.44 5.51 -8.12
C ASP A 30 10.33 5.99 -7.16
N GLN A 31 10.72 6.87 -6.24
CA GLN A 31 9.85 7.41 -5.19
C GLN A 31 8.69 8.23 -5.76
N SER A 32 8.86 8.93 -6.89
CA SER A 32 7.79 9.77 -7.45
C SER A 32 6.56 8.94 -7.83
N LYS A 33 6.75 7.67 -8.18
CA LYS A 33 5.65 6.74 -8.49
C LYS A 33 4.93 6.21 -7.26
N ILE A 34 5.62 6.15 -6.12
CA ILE A 34 4.99 5.85 -4.82
C ILE A 34 4.12 7.03 -4.41
N ASP A 35 4.66 8.25 -4.52
CA ASP A 35 3.95 9.46 -4.11
C ASP A 35 2.66 9.62 -4.95
N GLU A 36 2.72 9.43 -6.27
CA GLU A 36 1.54 9.39 -7.16
C GLU A 36 0.50 8.34 -6.71
N GLN A 37 0.94 7.14 -6.30
CA GLN A 37 0.05 6.08 -5.82
C GLN A 37 -0.62 6.44 -4.49
N ILE A 38 0.14 7.03 -3.57
CA ILE A 38 -0.36 7.46 -2.26
C ILE A 38 -1.40 8.55 -2.45
N ASP A 39 -1.11 9.56 -3.27
CA ASP A 39 -2.03 10.66 -3.55
C ASP A 39 -3.35 10.13 -4.13
N PHE A 40 -3.28 9.21 -5.09
CA PHE A 40 -4.46 8.56 -5.65
C PHE A 40 -5.30 7.83 -4.59
N ILE A 41 -4.65 7.06 -3.71
CA ILE A 41 -5.36 6.34 -2.65
C ILE A 41 -6.01 7.29 -1.65
N VAL A 42 -5.32 8.34 -1.23
CA VAL A 42 -5.84 9.32 -0.29
C VAL A 42 -7.04 10.07 -0.89
N GLU A 43 -6.94 10.48 -2.16
CA GLU A 43 -8.03 11.16 -2.86
C GLU A 43 -9.25 10.25 -3.01
N VAL A 44 -9.05 9.01 -3.48
CA VAL A 44 -10.15 8.10 -3.79
C VAL A 44 -10.73 7.46 -2.54
N LEU A 45 -9.92 6.88 -1.66
CA LEU A 45 -10.40 6.14 -0.49
C LEU A 45 -10.63 7.08 0.69
N GLY A 46 -9.72 8.02 0.93
CA GLY A 46 -9.86 9.04 1.98
C GLY A 46 -11.03 9.99 1.73
N GLY A 47 -11.25 10.42 0.48
CA GLY A 47 -12.39 11.26 0.11
C GLY A 47 -13.76 10.59 0.32
N ASN A 48 -13.81 9.26 0.37
CA ASN A 48 -15.04 8.49 0.54
C ASN A 48 -15.21 7.89 1.95
N ASN A 49 -14.37 8.30 2.93
CA ASN A 49 -14.33 7.70 4.27
C ASN A 49 -14.23 6.16 4.27
N MET A 50 -13.56 5.61 3.26
CA MET A 50 -13.32 4.17 3.20
C MET A 50 -12.15 3.81 4.11
N GLU A 51 -12.23 2.64 4.74
CA GLU A 51 -11.08 2.08 5.44
C GLU A 51 -10.00 1.68 4.42
N TYR A 52 -8.76 2.08 4.69
CA TYR A 52 -7.61 1.70 3.90
C TYR A 52 -6.34 1.72 4.77
N GLY A 53 -5.31 1.03 4.29
CA GLY A 53 -3.98 1.12 4.86
C GLY A 53 -2.94 0.87 3.78
N MET A 54 -2.00 1.80 3.65
CA MET A 54 -0.84 1.64 2.78
C MET A 54 0.44 1.85 3.58
N LEU A 55 1.35 0.87 3.54
CA LEU A 55 2.69 1.00 4.08
C LEU A 55 3.65 1.31 2.94
N ALA A 56 4.36 2.43 3.01
CA ALA A 56 5.28 2.86 1.97
C ALA A 56 6.73 2.82 2.45
N GLY A 57 7.57 2.11 1.71
CA GLY A 57 9.02 2.16 1.83
C GLY A 57 9.66 3.04 0.75
N LYS A 58 10.97 2.87 0.53
CA LYS A 58 11.75 3.68 -0.43
C LYS A 58 11.37 3.46 -1.91
N ASN A 59 11.02 2.22 -2.27
CA ASN A 59 10.78 1.80 -3.65
C ASN A 59 9.58 0.85 -3.77
N TRP A 60 8.79 0.75 -2.70
CA TRP A 60 7.74 -0.25 -2.59
C TRP A 60 6.58 0.27 -1.76
N THR A 61 5.41 -0.30 -2.00
CA THR A 61 4.23 -0.13 -1.15
C THR A 61 3.63 -1.49 -0.81
N VAL A 62 3.01 -1.59 0.36
CA VAL A 62 2.11 -2.69 0.71
C VAL A 62 0.73 -2.09 0.93
N ASN A 63 -0.25 -2.53 0.15
CA ASN A 63 -1.65 -2.31 0.51
C ASN A 63 -2.02 -3.34 1.60
N CYS A 64 -2.22 -2.86 2.82
CA CYS A 64 -2.55 -3.69 3.98
C CYS A 64 -4.06 -3.74 4.26
N GLY A 65 -4.88 -3.01 3.51
CA GLY A 65 -6.33 -2.91 3.72
C GLY A 65 -6.76 -2.09 4.94
N SER A 66 -5.98 -2.01 6.01
CA SER A 66 -6.26 -1.21 7.20
C SER A 66 -5.01 -0.67 7.88
N ARG A 67 -5.16 0.34 8.76
CA ARG A 67 -4.05 0.88 9.57
C ARG A 67 -3.44 -0.18 10.47
N ALA A 68 -4.28 -0.97 11.15
CA ALA A 68 -3.84 -1.99 12.10
C ALA A 68 -2.95 -3.04 11.41
N ALA A 69 -3.37 -3.55 10.25
CA ALA A 69 -2.58 -4.49 9.47
C ALA A 69 -1.25 -3.89 8.99
N CYS A 70 -1.22 -2.60 8.60
CA CYS A 70 0.05 -1.95 8.26
C CYS A 70 0.97 -1.78 9.47
N GLN A 71 0.43 -1.59 10.67
CA GLN A 71 1.21 -1.44 11.90
C GLN A 71 1.98 -2.73 12.22
N GLU A 72 1.33 -3.88 12.06
CA GLU A 72 1.97 -5.20 12.23
C GLU A 72 3.15 -5.40 11.29
N LEU A 73 3.03 -4.95 10.03
CA LEU A 73 4.10 -5.05 9.03
C LEU A 73 5.19 -3.99 9.20
N GLN A 74 4.86 -2.81 9.72
CA GLN A 74 5.79 -1.69 9.86
C GLN A 74 6.92 -2.02 10.84
N ASP A 75 6.64 -2.79 11.90
CA ASP A 75 7.64 -3.14 12.91
C ASP A 75 8.79 -3.97 12.32
N ASP A 76 8.50 -4.83 11.33
CA ASP A 76 9.48 -5.70 10.67
C ASP A 76 10.10 -5.08 9.41
N LEU A 77 9.30 -4.36 8.60
CA LEU A 77 9.70 -3.85 7.30
C LEU A 77 10.15 -2.38 7.33
N GLY A 78 9.79 -1.65 8.39
CA GLY A 78 9.91 -0.20 8.45
C GLY A 78 8.95 0.52 7.48
N GLY A 79 9.28 1.77 7.16
CA GLY A 79 8.48 2.61 6.25
C GLY A 79 7.46 3.48 6.97
N SER A 80 6.57 4.08 6.18
CA SER A 80 5.58 5.06 6.64
C SER A 80 4.17 4.62 6.29
N ILE A 81 3.26 4.71 7.26
CA ILE A 81 1.85 4.34 7.07
C ILE A 81 1.04 5.53 6.58
N THR A 82 0.38 5.37 5.43
CA THR A 82 -0.70 6.23 4.95
C THR A 82 -2.02 5.52 5.19
N ALA A 83 -2.78 6.00 6.18
CA ALA A 83 -4.09 5.51 6.56
C ALA A 83 -4.82 6.58 7.37
N PRO A 84 -6.17 6.55 7.48
CA PRO A 84 -6.89 7.36 8.45
C PRO A 84 -6.37 7.09 9.87
N LEU A 85 -6.43 8.07 10.77
CA LEU A 85 -5.94 7.90 12.15
C LEU A 85 -6.86 7.02 13.02
N GLY A 86 -8.08 6.75 12.57
CA GLY A 86 -9.11 6.09 13.38
C GLY A 86 -9.71 7.04 14.41
#